data_AF-A0A9E5Y947-F1
#
_entry.id   AF-A0A9E5Y947-F1
#
_cell.length_a   1.000
_cell.length_b   1.000
_cell.length_c   1.000
_cell.angle_alpha   90.00
_cell.angle_beta   90.00
_cell.angle_gamma   90.00
#
_symmetry.space_group_name_H-M   'P 1'
#
loop_
_entity.id
_entity.type
_entity.pdbx_description
1 polymer ?
#
loop_
_entity_poly.entity_id
_entity_poly.type
_entity_poly.pdbx_seq_one_letter_code
_entity_poly.pdbx_strand_id
1 'polypeptide(L)'
;MYRVFPGLNYDSARDKYREDIKKWDEIIDKTADLFLRLDTHKAEVVATVLFIRKEFNKKDEITEQDVLNEVMRWKQKRKPSLNESDVAETIRNLGVLGWFNLKPSRELPIGQPDF
;
A
#
# COMPACT_ATOMS: atom_id res chain seq x y z
N MET A 1 -22.67 12.66 -9.71
CA MET A 1 -21.35 13.02 -9.14
C MET A 1 -21.61 13.90 -7.92
N TYR A 2 -21.33 13.42 -6.72
CA TYR A 2 -21.47 14.20 -5.50
C TYR A 2 -20.18 14.96 -5.24
N ARG A 3 -20.27 16.26 -4.98
CA ARG A 3 -19.13 17.08 -4.58
C ARG A 3 -19.25 17.33 -3.08
N VAL A 4 -18.31 16.79 -2.32
CA VAL A 4 -18.23 17.02 -0.88
C VAL A 4 -17.37 18.26 -0.65
N PHE A 5 -17.93 19.23 0.07
CA PHE A 5 -17.20 20.42 0.49
C PHE A 5 -16.92 20.34 1.99
N PRO A 6 -15.78 20.87 2.44
CA PRO A 6 -15.54 21.00 3.86
C PRO A 6 -16.50 22.04 4.47
N GLY A 7 -16.74 21.95 5.77
CA GLY A 7 -17.64 22.87 6.48
C GLY A 7 -17.06 24.29 6.61
N LEU A 8 -17.90 25.23 7.04
CA LEU A 8 -17.58 26.67 7.13
C LEU A 8 -16.33 26.99 7.96
N ASN A 9 -15.95 26.12 8.91
CA ASN A 9 -14.81 26.32 9.81
C ASN A 9 -13.51 25.69 9.30
N TYR A 10 -13.47 25.18 8.07
CA TYR A 10 -12.29 24.48 7.57
C TYR A 10 -11.06 25.36 7.48
N ASP A 11 -11.18 26.54 6.87
CA ASP A 11 -10.03 27.43 6.68
C ASP A 11 -9.44 27.88 8.02
N SER A 12 -10.30 28.27 8.97
CA SER A 12 -9.87 28.68 10.31
C SER A 12 -9.24 27.52 11.10
N ALA A 13 -9.75 26.31 10.97
CA ALA A 13 -9.13 25.13 11.58
C ALA A 13 -7.79 24.79 10.92
N ARG A 14 -7.70 24.85 9.59
CA ARG A 14 -6.47 24.55 8.85
C ARG A 14 -5.35 25.52 9.21
N ASP A 15 -5.67 26.81 9.33
CA ASP A 15 -4.70 27.82 9.76
C ASP A 15 -4.27 27.61 11.21
N LYS A 16 -5.23 27.32 12.11
CA LYS A 16 -4.95 27.07 13.53
C LYS A 16 -4.00 25.89 13.74
N TYR A 17 -4.14 24.81 12.97
CA TYR A 17 -3.35 23.59 13.13
C TYR A 17 -2.19 23.48 12.13
N ARG A 18 -1.87 24.54 11.39
CA ARG A 18 -0.90 24.51 10.29
C ARG A 18 0.44 23.92 10.68
N GLU A 19 1.03 24.39 11.78
CA GLU A 19 2.35 23.92 12.24
C GLU A 19 2.31 22.48 12.77
N ASP A 20 1.17 22.01 13.27
CA ASP A 20 1.02 20.62 13.68
C ASP A 20 0.87 19.69 12.46
N ILE A 21 0.09 20.11 11.45
CA ILE A 21 -0.07 19.37 10.19
C ILE A 21 1.26 19.28 9.45
N LYS A 22 2.01 20.37 9.38
CA LYS A 22 3.29 20.46 8.67
C LYS A 22 4.32 19.42 9.13
N LYS A 23 4.29 19.02 10.40
CA LYS A 23 5.15 17.95 10.94
C LYS A 23 4.90 16.59 10.27
N TRP A 24 3.76 16.42 9.63
CA TRP A 24 3.30 15.18 9.02
C TRP A 24 3.11 15.31 7.50
N ASP A 25 3.46 16.44 6.88
CA ASP A 25 3.24 16.68 5.44
C ASP A 25 3.78 15.52 4.60
N GLU A 26 4.99 15.03 4.88
CA GLU A 26 5.60 13.92 4.14
C GLU A 26 4.76 12.65 4.17
N ILE A 27 4.29 12.23 5.36
CA ILE A 27 3.50 10.98 5.48
C ILE A 27 2.07 11.18 4.95
N ILE A 28 1.51 12.38 5.09
CA ILE A 28 0.20 12.74 4.53
C ILE A 28 0.26 12.65 3.01
N ASP A 29 1.23 13.31 2.39
CA ASP A 29 1.40 13.33 0.93
C ASP A 29 1.67 11.92 0.40
N LYS A 30 2.57 11.17 1.04
CA LYS A 30 2.87 9.78 0.66
C LYS A 30 1.63 8.89 0.75
N THR A 31 0.83 9.04 1.80
CA THR A 31 -0.40 8.26 1.99
C THR A 31 -1.45 8.68 0.95
N ALA A 32 -1.66 9.97 0.73
CA ALA A 32 -2.60 10.48 -0.25
C ALA A 32 -2.23 10.02 -1.67
N ASP A 33 -0.96 10.11 -2.06
CA ASP A 33 -0.46 9.62 -3.36
C ASP A 33 -0.75 8.14 -3.57
N LEU A 34 -0.52 7.31 -2.54
CA LEU A 34 -0.86 5.88 -2.60
C LEU A 34 -2.36 5.70 -2.83
N PHE A 35 -3.22 6.30 -2.00
CA PHE A 35 -4.67 6.12 -2.10
C PHE A 35 -5.26 6.61 -3.44
N LEU A 36 -4.68 7.64 -4.04
CA LEU A 36 -5.11 8.13 -5.36
C LEU A 36 -4.84 7.13 -6.50
N ARG A 37 -3.97 6.13 -6.29
CA ARG A 37 -3.62 5.09 -7.28
C ARG A 37 -4.41 3.79 -7.11
N LEU A 38 -5.24 3.67 -6.08
CA LEU A 38 -5.90 2.41 -5.71
C LEU A 38 -7.40 2.46 -6.01
N ASP A 39 -7.90 1.33 -6.50
CA ASP A 39 -9.31 0.98 -6.37
C ASP A 39 -9.54 0.19 -5.07
N THR A 40 -10.79 -0.13 -4.74
CA THR A 40 -11.15 -0.88 -3.53
C THR A 40 -10.46 -2.25 -3.45
N HIS A 41 -10.28 -2.93 -4.59
CA HIS A 41 -9.65 -4.24 -4.62
C HIS A 41 -8.14 -4.13 -4.31
N LYS A 42 -7.46 -3.20 -4.97
CA LYS A 42 -6.04 -2.91 -4.73
C LYS A 42 -5.79 -2.41 -3.31
N ALA A 43 -6.71 -1.63 -2.74
CA ALA A 43 -6.62 -1.18 -1.35
C ALA A 43 -6.59 -2.34 -0.35
N GLU A 44 -7.41 -3.38 -0.55
CA GLU A 44 -7.38 -4.59 0.30
C GLU A 44 -6.01 -5.30 0.23
N VAL A 45 -5.47 -5.45 -0.98
CA VAL A 45 -4.18 -6.11 -1.22
C VAL A 45 -3.04 -5.31 -0.59
N VAL A 46 -2.99 -4.00 -0.84
CA VAL A 46 -1.98 -3.09 -0.25
C VAL A 46 -2.01 -3.14 1.27
N ALA A 47 -3.19 -3.03 1.89
CA ALA A 47 -3.32 -3.10 3.34
C ALA A 47 -2.80 -4.44 3.89
N THR A 48 -3.07 -5.54 3.19
CA THR A 48 -2.60 -6.88 3.58
C THR A 48 -1.07 -7.00 3.46
N VAL A 49 -0.48 -6.50 2.38
CA VAL A 49 0.98 -6.48 2.17
C VAL A 49 1.68 -5.65 3.24
N LEU A 50 1.19 -4.45 3.53
CA LEU A 50 1.75 -3.57 4.56
C LEU A 50 1.66 -4.19 5.96
N PHE A 51 0.51 -4.82 6.27
CA PHE A 51 0.32 -5.55 7.52
C PHE A 51 1.32 -6.70 7.66
N ILE A 52 1.40 -7.55 6.65
CA ILE A 52 2.32 -8.69 6.65
C ILE A 52 3.76 -8.23 6.80
N ARG A 53 4.19 -7.22 6.03
CA ARG A 53 5.54 -6.65 6.14
C ARG A 53 5.86 -6.17 7.56
N LYS A 54 4.88 -5.60 8.26
CA LYS A 54 5.01 -5.14 9.64
C LYS A 54 5.11 -6.30 10.64
N GLU A 55 4.33 -7.37 10.45
CA GLU A 55 4.33 -8.55 11.34
C GLU A 55 5.53 -9.47 11.13
N PHE A 56 6.20 -9.36 9.99
CA PHE A 56 7.44 -10.06 9.70
C PHE A 56 8.58 -9.56 10.61
N ASN A 57 8.67 -10.14 11.80
CA ASN A 57 9.67 -9.83 12.83
C ASN A 57 10.97 -10.65 12.66
N LYS A 58 11.30 -11.05 11.42
CA LYS A 58 12.51 -11.84 11.15
C LYS A 58 13.75 -10.94 11.15
N LYS A 59 14.84 -11.45 11.74
CA LYS A 59 16.17 -10.79 11.77
C LYS A 59 16.87 -10.78 10.41
N ASP A 60 16.42 -11.62 9.47
CA ASP A 60 17.03 -11.79 8.15
C ASP A 60 16.38 -10.87 7.10
N GLU A 61 17.11 -10.59 6.01
CA GLU A 61 16.61 -9.85 4.85
C GLU A 61 15.40 -10.55 4.22
N ILE A 62 14.26 -9.87 4.24
CA ILE A 62 12.99 -10.39 3.71
C ILE A 62 12.92 -10.10 2.21
N THR A 63 12.57 -11.12 1.43
CA THR A 63 12.40 -10.99 -0.02
C THR A 63 10.97 -10.63 -0.39
N GLU A 64 10.77 -10.10 -1.60
CA GLU A 64 9.42 -9.92 -2.16
C GLU A 64 8.63 -11.23 -2.25
N GLN A 65 9.31 -12.34 -2.54
CA GLN A 65 8.67 -13.66 -2.64
C GLN A 65 8.15 -14.15 -1.29
N ASP A 66 8.89 -13.90 -0.20
CA ASP A 66 8.44 -14.26 1.15
C ASP A 66 7.13 -13.56 1.51
N VAL A 67 7.03 -12.27 1.16
CA VAL A 67 5.83 -11.48 1.38
C VAL A 67 4.68 -11.98 0.52
N LEU A 68 4.92 -12.30 -0.76
CA LEU A 68 3.91 -12.86 -1.65
C LEU A 68 3.34 -14.17 -1.08
N ASN A 69 4.21 -15.11 -0.72
CA ASN A 69 3.81 -16.41 -0.16
C ASN A 69 2.95 -16.22 1.10
N GLU A 70 3.33 -15.27 1.96
CA GLU A 70 2.59 -14.97 3.17
C GLU A 70 1.21 -14.34 2.88
N VAL A 71 1.13 -13.42 1.91
CA VAL A 71 -0.15 -12.79 1.50
C VAL A 71 -1.11 -13.86 0.98
N MET A 72 -0.62 -14.74 0.11
CA MET A 72 -1.43 -15.81 -0.45
C MET A 72 -1.90 -16.78 0.65
N ARG A 73 -1.04 -17.10 1.62
CA ARG A 73 -1.40 -17.91 2.78
C ARG A 73 -2.44 -17.23 3.68
N TRP A 74 -2.25 -15.94 3.97
CA TRP A 74 -3.16 -15.15 4.81
C TRP A 74 -4.56 -15.06 4.19
N LYS A 75 -4.64 -14.91 2.87
CA LYS A 75 -5.88 -14.73 2.12
C LYS A 75 -6.41 -16.02 1.49
N GLN A 76 -5.86 -17.19 1.84
CA GLN A 76 -6.24 -18.49 1.24
C GLN A 76 -7.74 -18.85 1.34
N LYS A 77 -8.46 -18.30 2.33
CA LYS A 77 -9.91 -18.54 2.53
C LYS A 77 -10.81 -17.50 1.85
N ARG A 78 -10.25 -16.45 1.24
CA ARG A 78 -11.00 -15.39 0.56
C ARG A 78 -11.71 -15.95 -0.68
N LYS A 79 -12.92 -15.47 -0.96
CA LYS A 79 -13.64 -15.71 -2.21
C LYS A 79 -14.06 -14.37 -2.84
N PRO A 80 -13.69 -14.09 -4.10
CA PRO A 80 -12.81 -14.88 -4.98
C PRO A 80 -11.37 -14.96 -4.45
N SER A 81 -10.60 -15.95 -4.91
CA SER A 81 -9.18 -16.03 -4.60
C SER A 81 -8.45 -14.81 -5.14
N LEU A 82 -7.36 -14.41 -4.47
CA LEU A 82 -6.47 -13.39 -5.02
C LEU A 82 -5.73 -13.96 -6.24
N ASN A 83 -5.49 -13.11 -7.23
CA ASN A 83 -4.56 -13.39 -8.31
C ASN A 83 -3.14 -13.15 -7.80
N GLU A 84 -2.28 -14.17 -7.89
CA GLU A 84 -0.90 -14.10 -7.42
C GLU A 84 -0.09 -13.03 -8.16
N SER A 85 -0.32 -12.84 -9.46
CA SER A 85 0.37 -11.82 -10.26
C SER A 85 0.02 -10.41 -9.82
N ASP A 86 -1.25 -10.14 -9.52
CA ASP A 86 -1.70 -8.82 -9.06
C ASP A 86 -1.08 -8.48 -7.70
N VAL A 87 -0.95 -9.48 -6.82
CA VAL A 87 -0.28 -9.33 -5.52
C VAL A 87 1.21 -9.09 -5.71
N ALA A 88 1.87 -9.86 -6.57
CA ALA A 88 3.29 -9.68 -6.93
C ALA A 88 3.58 -8.27 -7.45
N GLU A 89 2.76 -7.78 -8.38
CA GLU A 89 2.88 -6.42 -8.93
C GLU A 89 2.69 -5.36 -7.82
N THR A 90 1.70 -5.56 -6.95
CA THR A 90 1.43 -4.66 -5.81
C THR A 90 2.64 -4.58 -4.87
N ILE A 91 3.27 -5.72 -4.55
CA ILE A 91 4.47 -5.76 -3.69
C ILE A 91 5.62 -4.97 -4.33
N ARG A 92 5.88 -5.20 -5.62
CA ARG A 92 6.93 -4.49 -6.36
C ARG A 92 6.67 -2.98 -6.39
N ASN A 93 5.44 -2.58 -6.72
CA ASN A 93 5.05 -1.18 -6.81
C ASN A 93 5.20 -0.46 -5.46
N LEU A 94 4.80 -1.09 -4.36
CA LEU A 94 5.01 -0.53 -3.01
C LEU A 94 6.50 -0.39 -2.66
N GLY A 95 7.34 -1.35 -3.07
CA GLY A 95 8.79 -1.25 -2.94
C GLY A 95 9.38 -0.07 -3.71
N VAL A 96 8.98 0.12 -4.97
CA VAL A 96 9.38 1.25 -5.83
C VAL A 96 8.93 2.59 -5.25
N LEU A 97 7.74 2.64 -4.64
CA LEU A 97 7.21 3.81 -3.92
C LEU A 97 7.85 4.03 -2.53
N GLY A 98 8.82 3.18 -2.15
CA GLY A 98 9.56 3.32 -0.89
C GLY A 98 8.71 3.06 0.35
N TRP A 99 7.63 2.28 0.26
CA TRP A 99 6.84 1.89 1.44
C TRP A 99 7.56 0.88 2.33
N PHE A 100 8.47 0.10 1.75
CA PHE A 100 9.35 -0.80 2.46
C PHE A 100 10.59 -1.09 1.63
N ASN A 101 11.65 -1.54 2.31
CA ASN A 101 12.82 -2.09 1.66
C ASN A 101 12.75 -3.63 1.74
N LEU A 102 12.57 -4.28 0.60
CA LEU A 102 12.57 -5.74 0.44
C LEU A 102 13.64 -6.11 -0.59
N LYS A 103 14.25 -7.28 -0.40
CA LYS A 103 15.18 -7.80 -1.40
C LYS A 103 14.40 -8.20 -2.66
N PRO A 104 14.75 -7.65 -3.83
CA PRO A 104 14.08 -8.00 -5.07
C PRO A 104 14.15 -9.51 -5.35
N SER A 105 13.03 -10.12 -5.70
CA SER A 105 12.99 -11.52 -6.16
C SER A 105 12.91 -11.56 -7.68
N ARG A 106 13.70 -12.45 -8.31
CA ARG A 106 13.60 -12.75 -9.74
C ARG A 106 12.46 -13.70 -10.07
N GLU A 107 12.00 -14.44 -9.06
CA GLU A 107 10.95 -15.46 -9.18
C GLU A 107 9.55 -14.87 -9.00
N LEU A 108 9.46 -13.56 -8.72
CA LEU A 108 8.20 -12.89 -8.50
C LEU A 108 7.36 -12.95 -9.79
N PRO A 109 6.16 -13.55 -9.76
CA PRO A 109 5.35 -13.79 -10.96
C PRO A 109 4.63 -12.51 -11.39
N ILE A 110 5.39 -11.53 -11.88
CA ILE A 110 4.83 -10.29 -12.44
C ILE A 110 4.39 -10.61 -13.86
N GLY A 111 3.09 -10.45 -14.15
CA GLY A 111 2.56 -10.60 -15.50
C GLY A 111 3.30 -9.72 -16.51
N GLN A 112 3.44 -10.19 -17.75
CA GLN A 112 3.86 -9.29 -18.83
C GLN A 112 2.79 -8.20 -18.98
N PRO A 113 3.18 -6.93 -19.19
CA PRO A 113 2.20 -5.89 -19.48
C PRO A 113 1.46 -6.29 -20.76
N ASP A 114 0.13 -6.37 -20.69
CA ASP A 114 -0.72 -6.39 -21.88
C ASP A 114 -0.54 -5.03 -22.59
N PHE A 115 0.39 -4.97 -23.56
CA PHE A 115 0.59 -3.82 -24.45
C PHE A 115 -0.36 -3.87 -25.64
#